data_AF-A0A1G1XKG9-F1
#
_entry.id   AF-A0A1G1XKG9-F1
#
_cell.length_a   1.000
_cell.length_b   1.000
_cell.length_c   1.000
_cell.angle_alpha   90.00
_cell.angle_beta   90.00
_cell.angle_gamma   90.00
#
_symmetry.space_group_name_H-M   'P 1'
#
loop_
_entity.id
_entity.type
_entity.pdbx_description
1 polymer ?
#
loop_
_entity_poly.entity_id
_entity_poly.type
_entity_poly.pdbx_seq_one_letter_code
_entity_poly.pdbx_strand_id
1 'polypeptide(L)'
;MQEKLKQIFGKGKNFKLLPEEKQLIKSHLVLFARNNPLGKTNFLNLFFKPVFAASLITALLVGSASALAETALPGMLLYPIKIRVNEQVKEFLSFSSDAKAGWNIKIAERRLTEAEKLAAKGGLSFEIKTEISSRLTENFERFEINVKKIEESKKNDKIVLEINSDFEAVLEAHENILSQFSVLESKQKQEIKDLIGDVGVSVKRVAEMRRVQETLIASSTGLDIEMAARDKQKTARSEVEEAVRLLSDNQAHFEIEAYFKAGERLGEANKKISEGDRVMSEGKFGEAFTKFQEAMRTAQNARLLTSSAAELELKIEGNGLELELELEKE
;
A
#
# COMPACT_ATOMS: atom_id res chain seq x y z
N MET A 1 17.62 11.46 -19.24
CA MET A 1 16.37 11.95 -18.61
C MET A 1 15.25 12.13 -19.65
N GLN A 2 15.48 12.88 -20.73
CA GLN A 2 14.44 13.13 -21.77
C GLN A 2 13.93 11.86 -22.47
N GLU A 3 14.79 10.87 -22.77
CA GLU A 3 14.37 9.62 -23.42
C GLU A 3 13.46 8.73 -22.56
N LYS A 4 13.68 8.68 -21.24
CA LYS A 4 12.80 7.94 -20.31
C LYS A 4 11.42 8.60 -20.18
N LEU A 5 11.37 9.94 -20.14
CA LEU A 5 10.09 10.69 -20.16
C LEU A 5 9.34 10.43 -21.47
N LYS A 6 10.03 10.47 -22.63
CA LYS A 6 9.42 10.11 -23.92
C LYS A 6 8.89 8.69 -23.96
N GLN A 7 9.55 7.72 -23.32
CA GLN A 7 9.03 6.35 -23.21
C GLN A 7 7.76 6.27 -22.37
N ILE A 8 7.67 6.98 -21.23
CA ILE A 8 6.47 7.02 -20.38
C ILE A 8 5.27 7.59 -21.16
N PHE A 9 5.44 8.76 -21.80
CA PHE A 9 4.38 9.35 -22.63
C PHE A 9 4.13 8.58 -23.94
N GLY A 10 5.13 7.89 -24.47
CA GLY A 10 5.05 7.08 -25.68
C GLY A 10 4.21 5.82 -25.49
N LYS A 11 4.29 5.16 -24.33
CA LYS A 11 3.43 4.00 -24.00
C LYS A 11 1.94 4.36 -23.95
N GLY A 12 1.58 5.60 -23.63
CA GLY A 12 0.20 6.09 -23.65
C GLY A 12 -0.38 6.36 -25.05
N LYS A 13 0.46 6.61 -26.06
CA LYS A 13 0.01 6.97 -27.43
C LYS A 13 -0.57 5.81 -28.23
N ASN A 14 -0.29 4.56 -27.85
CA ASN A 14 -0.76 3.37 -28.55
C ASN A 14 -2.16 2.91 -28.09
N PHE A 15 -2.83 3.65 -27.22
CA PHE A 15 -4.15 3.32 -26.72
C PHE A 15 -5.22 4.17 -27.41
N LYS A 16 -6.09 3.54 -28.22
CA LYS A 16 -7.28 4.18 -28.78
C LYS A 16 -8.45 3.92 -27.84
N LEU A 17 -8.97 4.97 -27.20
CA LEU A 17 -10.23 4.91 -26.46
C LEU A 17 -11.37 4.51 -27.40
N LEU A 18 -12.24 3.60 -26.95
CA LEU A 18 -13.48 3.22 -27.62
C LEU A 18 -14.44 4.44 -27.67
N PRO A 19 -15.37 4.47 -28.65
CA PRO A 19 -16.31 5.59 -28.79
C PRO A 19 -17.13 5.87 -27.53
N GLU A 20 -17.59 4.82 -26.84
CA GLU A 20 -18.35 4.91 -25.59
C GLU A 20 -17.50 5.53 -24.45
N GLU A 21 -16.23 5.13 -24.35
CA GLU A 21 -15.28 5.64 -23.36
C GLU A 21 -15.04 7.15 -23.57
N LYS A 22 -14.93 7.60 -24.82
CA LYS A 22 -14.80 9.04 -25.14
C LYS A 22 -16.05 9.82 -24.73
N GLN A 23 -17.24 9.25 -24.94
CA GLN A 23 -18.49 9.90 -24.63
C GLN A 23 -18.72 10.01 -23.11
N LEU A 24 -18.31 8.99 -22.36
CA LEU A 24 -18.37 8.98 -20.90
C LEU A 24 -17.32 9.89 -20.25
N ILE A 25 -16.10 9.93 -20.78
CA ILE A 25 -15.09 10.91 -20.36
C ILE A 25 -15.64 12.32 -20.62
N LYS A 26 -16.22 12.55 -21.80
CA LYS A 26 -16.83 13.84 -22.13
C LYS A 26 -17.97 14.22 -21.17
N SER A 27 -18.83 13.29 -20.76
CA SER A 27 -19.93 13.60 -19.83
C SER A 27 -19.42 13.98 -18.43
N HIS A 28 -18.43 13.24 -17.90
CA HIS A 28 -17.79 13.57 -16.62
C HIS A 28 -17.02 14.90 -16.67
N LEU A 29 -16.38 15.20 -17.79
CA LEU A 29 -15.71 16.49 -18.02
C LEU A 29 -16.70 17.66 -17.99
N VAL A 30 -17.86 17.49 -18.61
CA VAL A 30 -18.92 18.52 -18.59
C VAL A 30 -19.43 18.74 -17.16
N LEU A 31 -19.59 17.66 -16.38
CA LEU A 31 -19.97 17.73 -14.97
C LEU A 31 -18.92 18.47 -14.11
N PHE A 32 -17.65 18.13 -14.27
CA PHE A 32 -16.56 18.79 -13.56
C PHE A 32 -16.47 20.30 -13.89
N ALA A 33 -16.56 20.65 -15.19
CA ALA A 33 -16.51 22.03 -15.65
C ALA A 33 -17.70 22.86 -15.15
N ARG A 34 -18.89 22.26 -15.03
CA ARG A 34 -20.07 22.91 -14.44
C ARG A 34 -19.90 23.19 -12.95
N ASN A 35 -19.28 22.27 -12.21
CA ASN A 35 -19.10 22.40 -10.77
C ASN A 35 -17.87 23.23 -10.36
N ASN A 36 -16.97 23.55 -11.31
CA ASN A 36 -15.77 24.34 -11.08
C ASN A 36 -15.64 25.48 -12.12
N PRO A 37 -16.57 26.46 -12.13
CA PRO A 37 -16.50 27.57 -13.07
C PRO A 37 -15.27 28.45 -12.78
N LEU A 38 -14.42 28.65 -13.77
CA LEU A 38 -13.30 29.59 -13.66
C LEU A 38 -13.87 31.01 -13.53
N GLY A 39 -13.59 31.66 -12.40
CA GLY A 39 -14.01 33.04 -12.14
C GLY A 39 -13.49 34.00 -13.19
N LYS A 40 -14.30 35.01 -13.54
CA LYS A 40 -13.94 36.09 -14.47
C LYS A 40 -12.82 36.94 -13.88
N THR A 41 -11.58 36.58 -14.13
CA THR A 41 -10.43 37.49 -13.96
C THR A 41 -9.76 37.69 -15.32
N ASN A 42 -9.25 38.91 -15.56
CA ASN A 42 -8.69 39.34 -16.84
C ASN A 42 -7.36 38.61 -17.15
N PHE A 43 -7.47 37.41 -17.72
CA PHE A 43 -6.35 36.56 -18.15
C PHE A 43 -5.69 37.00 -19.47
N LEU A 44 -6.14 38.11 -20.07
CA LEU A 44 -5.75 38.54 -21.42
C LEU A 44 -4.30 39.03 -21.56
N ASN A 45 -3.49 39.00 -20.50
CA ASN A 45 -2.06 39.37 -20.58
C ASN A 45 -1.10 38.30 -20.05
N LEU A 46 -1.54 37.03 -19.93
CA LEU A 46 -0.62 35.91 -19.73
C LEU A 46 -0.07 35.46 -21.08
N PHE A 47 0.83 36.27 -21.63
CA PHE A 47 1.78 35.89 -22.67
C PHE A 47 2.34 34.50 -22.36
N PHE A 48 2.01 33.48 -23.18
CA PHE A 48 2.91 32.51 -23.83
C PHE A 48 2.09 31.39 -24.52
N LYS A 49 1.58 31.67 -25.74
CA LYS A 49 1.08 30.75 -26.80
C LYS A 49 -0.15 29.83 -26.51
N PRO A 50 -1.00 29.56 -27.52
CA PRO A 50 -2.10 28.57 -27.45
C PRO A 50 -1.62 27.16 -27.08
N VAL A 51 -0.33 26.87 -27.24
CA VAL A 51 0.32 25.64 -26.79
C VAL A 51 0.31 25.52 -25.26
N PHE A 52 0.47 26.61 -24.50
CA PHE A 52 0.51 26.58 -23.04
C PHE A 52 -0.90 26.50 -22.43
N ALA A 53 -1.88 27.18 -23.04
CA ALA A 53 -3.29 27.04 -22.70
C ALA A 53 -3.80 25.63 -23.05
N ALA A 54 -3.45 25.10 -24.22
CA ALA A 54 -3.76 23.72 -24.59
C ALA A 54 -3.03 22.70 -23.71
N SER A 55 -1.78 22.97 -23.28
CA SER A 55 -1.05 22.09 -22.35
C SER A 55 -1.58 22.19 -20.93
N LEU A 56 -2.07 23.34 -20.48
CA LEU A 56 -2.71 23.52 -19.17
C LEU A 56 -4.08 22.86 -19.14
N ILE A 57 -4.88 23.02 -20.20
CA ILE A 57 -6.14 22.29 -20.39
C ILE A 57 -5.86 20.79 -20.49
N THR A 58 -4.86 20.35 -21.26
CA THR A 58 -4.47 18.93 -21.33
C THR A 58 -3.94 18.44 -19.99
N ALA A 59 -3.18 19.22 -19.23
CA ALA A 59 -2.71 18.87 -17.89
C ALA A 59 -3.84 18.83 -16.86
N LEU A 60 -4.88 19.66 -17.01
CA LEU A 60 -6.09 19.62 -16.18
C LEU A 60 -7.02 18.46 -16.59
N LEU A 61 -7.11 18.13 -17.88
CA LEU A 61 -7.89 17.01 -18.43
C LEU A 61 -7.23 15.65 -18.12
N VAL A 62 -5.91 15.55 -18.30
CA VAL A 62 -5.11 14.39 -17.88
C VAL A 62 -5.05 14.36 -16.36
N GLY A 63 -4.94 15.50 -15.68
CA GLY A 63 -4.94 15.58 -14.21
C GLY A 63 -6.25 15.11 -13.57
N SER A 64 -7.40 15.45 -14.15
CA SER A 64 -8.71 14.98 -13.66
C SER A 64 -8.93 13.50 -13.95
N ALA A 65 -8.57 13.02 -15.14
CA ALA A 65 -8.59 11.58 -15.45
C ALA A 65 -7.60 10.78 -14.60
N SER A 66 -6.41 11.32 -14.34
CA SER A 66 -5.41 10.74 -13.44
C SER A 66 -5.88 10.72 -11.99
N ALA A 67 -6.56 11.76 -11.52
CA ALA A 67 -7.12 11.78 -10.16
C ALA A 67 -8.21 10.69 -10.00
N LEU A 68 -9.11 10.55 -10.97
CA LEU A 68 -10.12 9.49 -10.98
C LEU A 68 -9.51 8.09 -11.16
N ALA A 69 -8.42 7.98 -11.93
CA ALA A 69 -7.70 6.73 -12.09
C ALA A 69 -7.08 6.25 -10.76
N GLU A 70 -6.71 7.16 -9.85
CA GLU A 70 -6.10 6.79 -8.57
C GLU A 70 -7.05 5.92 -7.71
N THR A 71 -8.37 6.10 -7.83
CA THR A 71 -9.37 5.32 -7.11
C THR A 71 -9.88 4.11 -7.91
N ALA A 72 -9.46 3.94 -9.16
CA ALA A 72 -9.89 2.83 -10.00
C ALA A 72 -9.40 1.48 -9.43
N LEU A 73 -10.30 0.49 -9.45
CA LEU A 73 -10.02 -0.91 -9.16
C LEU A 73 -9.70 -1.67 -10.45
N PRO A 74 -9.00 -2.82 -10.36
CA PRO A 74 -8.86 -3.75 -11.48
C PRO A 74 -10.19 -4.03 -12.20
N GLY A 75 -10.15 -4.10 -13.53
CA GLY A 75 -11.34 -4.21 -14.39
C GLY A 75 -12.06 -2.89 -14.68
N MET A 76 -11.77 -1.80 -13.98
CA MET A 76 -12.34 -0.48 -14.29
C MET A 76 -11.61 0.21 -15.45
N LEU A 77 -12.35 1.00 -16.23
CA LEU A 77 -11.86 1.71 -17.42
C LEU A 77 -10.59 2.55 -17.19
N LEU A 78 -10.49 3.25 -16.05
CA LEU A 78 -9.36 4.13 -15.77
C LEU A 78 -8.19 3.42 -15.06
N TYR A 79 -8.32 2.13 -14.74
CA TYR A 79 -7.26 1.38 -14.07
C TYR A 79 -5.95 1.30 -14.88
N PRO A 80 -5.95 1.15 -16.21
CA PRO A 80 -4.74 1.23 -17.01
C PRO A 80 -3.99 2.57 -16.86
N ILE A 81 -4.71 3.68 -16.64
CA ILE A 81 -4.08 5.00 -16.42
C ILE A 81 -3.38 5.02 -15.06
N LYS A 82 -3.98 4.44 -14.02
CA LYS A 82 -3.38 4.29 -12.69
C LYS A 82 -2.01 3.62 -12.78
N ILE A 83 -1.98 2.44 -13.38
CA ILE A 83 -0.80 1.58 -13.37
C ILE A 83 0.27 2.03 -14.37
N ARG A 84 -0.13 2.52 -15.56
CA ARG A 84 0.81 2.85 -16.65
C ARG A 84 1.28 4.30 -16.65
N VAL A 85 0.56 5.19 -15.96
CA VAL A 85 0.88 6.62 -15.94
C VAL A 85 1.16 7.06 -14.50
N ASN A 86 0.15 7.06 -13.62
CA ASN A 86 0.29 7.66 -12.29
C ASN A 86 1.41 6.99 -11.50
N GLU A 87 1.41 5.67 -11.46
CA GLU A 87 2.40 4.90 -10.70
C GLU A 87 3.80 4.99 -11.31
N GLN A 88 3.91 5.04 -12.64
CA GLN A 88 5.19 5.21 -13.34
C GLN A 88 5.80 6.59 -13.09
N VAL A 89 4.98 7.63 -12.99
CA VAL A 89 5.43 8.98 -12.63
C VAL A 89 5.94 9.00 -11.19
N LYS A 90 5.18 8.42 -10.24
CA LYS A 90 5.60 8.34 -8.83
C LYS A 90 6.90 7.53 -8.68
N GLU A 91 7.00 6.41 -9.38
CA GLU A 91 8.23 5.64 -9.44
C GLU A 91 9.41 6.42 -10.01
N PHE A 92 9.21 7.17 -11.10
CA PHE A 92 10.27 7.96 -11.73
C PHE A 92 10.84 9.02 -10.77
N LEU A 93 10.03 9.52 -9.85
CA LEU A 93 10.42 10.47 -8.81
C LEU A 93 11.12 9.81 -7.60
N SER A 94 11.08 8.48 -7.47
CA SER A 94 11.87 7.74 -6.48
C SER A 94 13.31 7.59 -6.96
N PHE A 95 14.21 8.48 -6.52
CA PHE A 95 15.56 8.56 -7.06
C PHE A 95 16.53 7.51 -6.51
N SER A 96 16.41 7.12 -5.24
CA SER A 96 17.29 6.16 -4.55
C SER A 96 16.74 4.73 -4.57
N SER A 97 17.60 3.74 -4.28
CA SER A 97 17.17 2.32 -4.25
C SER A 97 16.22 2.05 -3.08
N ASP A 98 16.47 2.65 -1.92
CA ASP A 98 15.57 2.66 -0.76
C ASP A 98 14.21 3.29 -1.09
N ALA A 99 14.19 4.48 -1.73
CA ALA A 99 12.94 5.11 -2.14
C ALA A 99 12.15 4.28 -3.17
N LYS A 100 12.84 3.51 -4.02
CA LYS A 100 12.21 2.58 -4.97
C LYS A 100 11.70 1.34 -4.27
N ALA A 101 12.44 0.76 -3.33
CA ALA A 101 11.98 -0.37 -2.53
C ALA A 101 10.71 0.02 -1.75
N GLY A 102 10.73 1.17 -1.06
CA GLY A 102 9.55 1.71 -0.37
C GLY A 102 8.38 2.02 -1.33
N TRP A 103 8.66 2.45 -2.56
CA TRP A 103 7.61 2.58 -3.58
C TRP A 103 6.99 1.24 -3.97
N ASN A 104 7.80 0.18 -4.12
CA ASN A 104 7.26 -1.16 -4.39
C ASN A 104 6.40 -1.67 -3.23
N ILE A 105 6.76 -1.40 -1.96
CA ILE A 105 5.91 -1.73 -0.79
C ILE A 105 4.53 -1.07 -0.95
N LYS A 106 4.49 0.24 -1.26
CA LYS A 106 3.23 0.98 -1.47
C LYS A 106 2.40 0.43 -2.64
N ILE A 107 3.03 -0.06 -3.70
CA ILE A 107 2.31 -0.70 -4.81
C ILE A 107 1.70 -2.03 -4.37
N ALA A 108 2.43 -2.85 -3.61
CA ALA A 108 1.88 -4.10 -3.09
C ALA A 108 0.69 -3.86 -2.15
N GLU A 109 0.85 -2.94 -1.18
CA GLU A 109 -0.22 -2.49 -0.28
C GLU A 109 -1.48 -2.08 -1.08
N ARG A 110 -1.30 -1.28 -2.14
CA ARG A 110 -2.40 -0.86 -3.02
C ARG A 110 -3.10 -2.03 -3.71
N ARG A 111 -2.35 -2.99 -4.26
CA ARG A 111 -2.92 -4.16 -4.94
C ARG A 111 -3.70 -5.05 -3.98
N LEU A 112 -3.20 -5.21 -2.75
CA LEU A 112 -3.88 -5.99 -1.73
C LEU A 112 -5.13 -5.28 -1.23
N THR A 113 -5.06 -3.97 -1.01
CA THR A 113 -6.22 -3.13 -0.70
C THR A 113 -7.29 -3.17 -1.81
N GLU A 114 -6.87 -3.17 -3.08
CA GLU A 114 -7.76 -3.35 -4.23
C GLU A 114 -8.43 -4.73 -4.21
N ALA A 115 -7.67 -5.78 -3.91
CA ALA A 115 -8.18 -7.13 -3.77
C ALA A 115 -9.21 -7.24 -2.64
N GLU A 116 -8.95 -6.65 -1.47
CA GLU A 116 -9.87 -6.62 -0.33
C GLU A 116 -11.18 -5.92 -0.69
N LYS A 117 -11.11 -4.76 -1.36
CA LYS A 117 -12.29 -4.03 -1.83
C LYS A 117 -13.10 -4.82 -2.84
N LEU A 118 -12.45 -5.60 -3.69
CA LEU A 118 -13.12 -6.49 -4.64
C LEU A 118 -13.70 -7.72 -3.95
N ALA A 119 -12.98 -8.31 -2.99
CA ALA A 119 -13.47 -9.45 -2.20
C ALA A 119 -14.73 -9.07 -1.41
N ALA A 120 -14.72 -7.91 -0.74
CA ALA A 120 -15.89 -7.38 -0.02
C ALA A 120 -17.12 -7.16 -0.92
N LYS A 121 -16.91 -6.90 -2.22
CA LYS A 121 -17.98 -6.67 -3.22
C LYS A 121 -18.31 -7.91 -4.06
N GLY A 122 -17.68 -9.06 -3.82
CA GLY A 122 -17.81 -10.24 -4.66
C GLY A 122 -17.28 -10.06 -6.10
N GLY A 123 -16.42 -9.07 -6.32
CA GLY A 123 -15.88 -8.69 -7.63
C GLY A 123 -14.50 -9.28 -7.96
N LEU A 124 -13.94 -10.12 -7.08
CA LEU A 124 -12.63 -10.75 -7.31
C LEU A 124 -12.76 -11.98 -8.24
N SER A 125 -12.93 -11.73 -9.55
CA SER A 125 -12.98 -12.80 -10.56
C SER A 125 -11.62 -13.49 -10.74
N PHE A 126 -11.61 -14.65 -11.42
CA PHE A 126 -10.39 -15.36 -11.76
C PHE A 126 -9.40 -14.48 -12.55
N GLU A 127 -9.88 -13.71 -13.52
CA GLU A 127 -9.05 -12.82 -14.34
C GLU A 127 -8.45 -11.71 -13.49
N ILE A 128 -9.24 -11.11 -12.60
CA ILE A 128 -8.80 -10.02 -11.72
C ILE A 128 -7.79 -10.54 -10.70
N LYS A 129 -8.06 -11.69 -10.07
CA LYS A 129 -7.10 -12.36 -9.17
C LYS A 129 -5.79 -12.61 -9.89
N THR A 130 -5.84 -13.16 -11.10
CA THR A 130 -4.65 -13.45 -11.90
C THR A 130 -3.87 -12.18 -12.25
N GLU A 131 -4.56 -11.09 -12.61
CA GLU A 131 -3.91 -9.80 -12.82
C GLU A 131 -3.22 -9.29 -11.55
N ILE A 132 -3.90 -9.34 -10.39
CA ILE A 132 -3.34 -8.92 -9.11
C ILE A 132 -2.11 -9.75 -8.73
N SER A 133 -2.20 -11.08 -8.79
CA SER A 133 -1.08 -11.98 -8.46
C SER A 133 0.12 -11.75 -9.38
N SER A 134 -0.11 -11.57 -10.68
CA SER A 134 0.95 -11.25 -11.64
C SER A 134 1.63 -9.92 -11.29
N ARG A 135 0.85 -8.88 -10.97
CA ARG A 135 1.39 -7.56 -10.58
C ARG A 135 2.13 -7.58 -9.27
N LEU A 136 1.65 -8.34 -8.29
CA LEU A 136 2.35 -8.54 -7.02
C LEU A 136 3.70 -9.22 -7.24
N THR A 137 3.74 -10.25 -8.10
CA THR A 137 4.98 -10.96 -8.45
C THR A 137 5.98 -10.02 -9.13
N GLU A 138 5.55 -9.28 -10.17
CA GLU A 138 6.40 -8.28 -10.84
C GLU A 138 6.93 -7.23 -9.86
N ASN A 139 6.08 -6.74 -8.96
CA ASN A 139 6.45 -5.76 -7.96
C ASN A 139 7.46 -6.31 -6.94
N PHE A 140 7.31 -7.58 -6.55
CA PHE A 140 8.22 -8.26 -5.64
C PHE A 140 9.62 -8.42 -6.24
N GLU A 141 9.71 -8.83 -7.51
CA GLU A 141 10.99 -8.93 -8.21
C GLU A 141 11.72 -7.57 -8.26
N ARG A 142 10.97 -6.49 -8.50
CA ARG A 142 11.51 -5.13 -8.50
C ARG A 142 11.93 -4.68 -7.10
N PHE A 143 11.18 -5.06 -6.08
CA PHE A 143 11.55 -4.84 -4.69
C PHE A 143 12.91 -5.50 -4.38
N GLU A 144 13.06 -6.78 -4.69
CA GLU A 144 14.32 -7.51 -4.46
C GLU A 144 15.52 -6.92 -5.19
N ILE A 145 15.33 -6.51 -6.45
CA ILE A 145 16.40 -5.85 -7.22
C ILE A 145 16.85 -4.57 -6.52
N ASN A 146 15.93 -3.81 -5.93
CA ASN A 146 16.28 -2.60 -5.20
C ASN A 146 16.90 -2.92 -3.84
N VAL A 147 16.41 -3.93 -3.12
CA VAL A 147 17.04 -4.40 -1.86
C VAL A 147 18.48 -4.83 -2.08
N LYS A 148 18.75 -5.65 -3.12
CA LYS A 148 20.13 -6.06 -3.47
C LYS A 148 21.05 -4.88 -3.73
N LYS A 149 20.56 -3.83 -4.40
CA LYS A 149 21.33 -2.60 -4.62
C LYS A 149 21.62 -1.84 -3.34
N ILE A 150 20.73 -1.92 -2.34
CA ILE A 150 20.94 -1.32 -1.02
C ILE A 150 22.00 -2.14 -0.27
N GLU A 151 21.94 -3.47 -0.32
CA GLU A 151 22.93 -4.37 0.29
C GLU A 151 24.35 -4.16 -0.27
N GLU A 152 24.47 -3.94 -1.58
CA GLU A 152 25.75 -3.66 -2.26
C GLU A 152 26.40 -2.33 -1.81
N SER A 153 25.61 -1.41 -1.26
CA SER A 153 26.11 -0.15 -0.70
C SER A 153 26.50 -0.32 0.78
N LYS A 154 27.78 -0.05 1.11
CA LYS A 154 28.36 -0.31 2.44
C LYS A 154 27.54 0.30 3.59
N LYS A 155 27.34 -0.50 4.66
CA LYS A 155 26.68 -0.16 5.95
C LYS A 155 25.16 0.08 5.92
N ASN A 156 24.44 -0.50 4.95
CA ASN A 156 22.99 -0.34 4.85
C ASN A 156 22.17 -1.51 5.42
N ASP A 157 22.77 -2.42 6.19
CA ASP A 157 22.07 -3.59 6.77
C ASP A 157 20.85 -3.18 7.60
N LYS A 158 20.95 -2.09 8.36
CA LYS A 158 19.83 -1.54 9.16
C LYS A 158 18.68 -1.07 8.26
N ILE A 159 18.98 -0.44 7.14
CA ILE A 159 18.00 0.04 6.15
C ILE A 159 17.33 -1.15 5.46
N VAL A 160 18.11 -2.16 5.08
CA VAL A 160 17.58 -3.39 4.47
C VAL A 160 16.67 -4.12 5.47
N LEU A 161 17.08 -4.22 6.74
CA LEU A 161 16.24 -4.82 7.77
C LEU A 161 14.91 -4.07 7.92
N GLU A 162 14.95 -2.73 7.95
CA GLU A 162 13.78 -1.88 8.07
C GLU A 162 12.82 -2.08 6.89
N ILE A 163 13.33 -1.97 5.66
CA ILE A 163 12.54 -2.13 4.43
C ILE A 163 11.92 -3.54 4.32
N ASN A 164 12.66 -4.60 4.68
CA ASN A 164 12.12 -5.96 4.70
C ASN A 164 11.06 -6.11 5.80
N SER A 165 11.29 -5.51 6.98
CA SER A 165 10.31 -5.55 8.08
C SER A 165 9.00 -4.85 7.70
N ASP A 166 9.09 -3.67 7.10
CA ASP A 166 7.93 -2.91 6.65
C ASP A 166 7.12 -3.69 5.61
N PHE A 167 7.81 -4.33 4.66
CA PHE A 167 7.12 -5.09 3.63
C PHE A 167 6.45 -6.35 4.21
N GLU A 168 7.11 -7.06 5.13
CA GLU A 168 6.52 -8.19 5.85
C GLU A 168 5.28 -7.76 6.65
N ALA A 169 5.34 -6.64 7.38
CA ALA A 169 4.19 -6.12 8.12
C ALA A 169 2.99 -5.83 7.21
N VAL A 170 3.23 -5.22 6.04
CA VAL A 170 2.20 -4.93 5.03
C VAL A 170 1.58 -6.21 4.49
N LEU A 171 2.40 -7.17 4.03
CA LEU A 171 1.90 -8.40 3.46
C LEU A 171 1.11 -9.22 4.49
N GLU A 172 1.63 -9.36 5.72
CA GLU A 172 0.95 -10.09 6.80
C GLU A 172 -0.39 -9.42 7.19
N ALA A 173 -0.45 -8.09 7.23
CA ALA A 173 -1.68 -7.39 7.62
C ALA A 173 -2.80 -7.63 6.59
N HIS A 174 -2.48 -7.48 5.31
CA HIS A 174 -3.43 -7.67 4.24
C HIS A 174 -3.78 -9.15 3.99
N GLU A 175 -2.86 -10.09 4.22
CA GLU A 175 -3.18 -11.52 4.23
C GLU A 175 -4.24 -11.84 5.30
N ASN A 176 -4.07 -11.29 6.51
CA ASN A 176 -5.02 -11.44 7.61
C ASN A 176 -6.39 -10.81 7.31
N ILE A 177 -6.44 -9.68 6.60
CA ILE A 177 -7.71 -9.05 6.19
C ILE A 177 -8.38 -9.89 5.10
N LEU A 178 -7.64 -10.31 4.07
CA LEU A 178 -8.17 -11.18 3.01
C LEU A 178 -8.74 -12.49 3.57
N SER A 179 -8.10 -13.06 4.60
CA SER A 179 -8.58 -14.29 5.25
C SER A 179 -10.00 -14.16 5.82
N GLN A 180 -10.42 -12.97 6.26
CA GLN A 180 -11.77 -12.74 6.80
C GLN A 180 -12.84 -12.93 5.73
N PHE A 181 -12.53 -12.58 4.47
CA PHE A 181 -13.43 -12.79 3.34
C PHE A 181 -13.46 -14.24 2.86
N SER A 182 -12.41 -15.03 3.13
CA SER A 182 -12.31 -16.43 2.70
C SER A 182 -13.25 -17.39 3.46
N VAL A 183 -13.74 -16.94 4.61
CA VAL A 183 -14.69 -17.68 5.46
C VAL A 183 -16.13 -17.47 5.00
N LEU A 184 -16.41 -16.38 4.27
CA LEU A 184 -17.73 -16.09 3.74
C LEU A 184 -18.07 -17.05 2.58
N GLU A 185 -19.26 -17.62 2.61
CA GLU A 185 -19.78 -18.41 1.49
C GLU A 185 -20.05 -17.48 0.31
N SER A 186 -19.12 -17.47 -0.65
CA SER A 186 -19.17 -16.64 -1.85
C SER A 186 -18.67 -17.42 -3.06
N LYS A 187 -19.12 -17.02 -4.26
CA LYS A 187 -18.66 -17.64 -5.51
C LYS A 187 -17.17 -17.46 -5.74
N GLN A 188 -16.55 -16.46 -5.10
CA GLN A 188 -15.14 -16.07 -5.23
C GLN A 188 -14.25 -16.66 -4.12
N LYS A 189 -14.78 -17.57 -3.30
CA LYS A 189 -14.06 -18.14 -2.15
C LYS A 189 -12.74 -18.80 -2.57
N GLN A 190 -12.71 -19.46 -3.73
CA GLN A 190 -11.50 -20.12 -4.22
C GLN A 190 -10.46 -19.08 -4.67
N GLU A 191 -10.88 -18.05 -5.39
CA GLU A 191 -10.01 -16.96 -5.85
C GLU A 191 -9.36 -16.22 -4.68
N ILE A 192 -10.13 -15.96 -3.62
CA ILE A 192 -9.62 -15.34 -2.39
C ILE A 192 -8.58 -16.26 -1.73
N LYS A 193 -8.85 -17.56 -1.61
CA LYS A 193 -7.91 -18.54 -1.03
C LYS A 193 -6.61 -18.65 -1.82
N ASP A 194 -6.71 -18.69 -3.15
CA ASP A 194 -5.54 -18.72 -4.01
C ASP A 194 -4.68 -17.47 -3.81
N LEU A 195 -5.30 -16.29 -3.78
CA LEU A 195 -4.58 -15.03 -3.57
C LEU A 195 -3.90 -14.99 -2.19
N ILE A 196 -4.57 -15.45 -1.13
CA ILE A 196 -3.96 -15.60 0.20
C ILE A 196 -2.73 -16.51 0.11
N GLY A 197 -2.81 -17.62 -0.63
CA GLY A 197 -1.68 -18.50 -0.88
C GLY A 197 -0.49 -17.79 -1.54
N ASP A 198 -0.75 -17.00 -2.59
CA ASP A 198 0.27 -16.21 -3.30
C ASP A 198 0.93 -15.17 -2.39
N VAL A 199 0.12 -14.51 -1.54
CA VAL A 199 0.61 -13.52 -0.56
C VAL A 199 1.45 -14.22 0.52
N GLY A 200 1.00 -15.36 1.05
CA GLY A 200 1.74 -16.12 2.06
C GLY A 200 3.09 -16.64 1.56
N VAL A 201 3.24 -16.94 0.26
CA VAL A 201 4.55 -17.21 -0.36
C VAL A 201 5.45 -15.98 -0.30
N SER A 202 4.90 -14.80 -0.60
CA SER A 202 5.62 -13.53 -0.56
C SER A 202 6.04 -13.16 0.87
N VAL A 203 5.16 -13.33 1.86
CA VAL A 203 5.46 -13.14 3.29
C VAL A 203 6.67 -13.98 3.71
N LYS A 204 6.65 -15.28 3.41
CA LYS A 204 7.75 -16.19 3.74
C LYS A 204 9.08 -15.76 3.12
N ARG A 205 9.05 -15.29 1.88
CA ARG A 205 10.24 -14.83 1.15
C ARG A 205 10.83 -13.55 1.76
N VAL A 206 10.00 -12.56 2.10
CA VAL A 206 10.47 -11.34 2.79
C VAL A 206 10.99 -11.66 4.19
N ALA A 207 10.30 -12.53 4.93
CA ALA A 207 10.73 -12.95 6.25
C ALA A 207 12.10 -13.62 6.22
N GLU A 208 12.39 -14.42 5.19
CA GLU A 208 13.70 -15.03 5.01
C GLU A 208 14.78 -13.98 4.71
N MET A 209 14.50 -13.02 3.83
CA MET A 209 15.40 -11.88 3.59
C MET A 209 15.69 -11.16 4.91
N ARG A 210 14.65 -10.73 5.65
CA ARG A 210 14.77 -10.05 6.95
C ARG A 210 15.69 -10.81 7.92
N ARG A 211 15.49 -12.12 8.10
CA ARG A 211 16.24 -12.95 9.06
C ARG A 211 17.75 -12.94 8.80
N VAL A 212 18.16 -12.87 7.54
CA VAL A 212 19.58 -12.74 7.17
C VAL A 212 20.15 -11.45 7.77
N GLN A 213 19.47 -10.31 7.61
CA GLN A 213 19.91 -9.05 8.22
C GLN A 213 19.80 -9.01 9.74
N GLU A 214 18.78 -9.66 10.34
CA GLU A 214 18.68 -9.76 11.80
C GLU A 214 19.88 -10.46 12.40
N THR A 215 20.36 -11.53 11.76
CA THR A 215 21.53 -12.29 12.22
C THR A 215 22.80 -11.43 12.17
N LEU A 216 22.98 -10.66 11.09
CA LEU A 216 24.11 -9.73 10.94
C LEU A 216 24.07 -8.62 12.00
N ILE A 217 22.91 -8.03 12.23
CA ILE A 217 22.76 -6.92 13.18
C ILE A 217 22.84 -7.42 14.64
N ALA A 218 22.28 -8.60 14.94
CA ALA A 218 22.34 -9.19 16.28
C ALA A 218 23.78 -9.41 16.76
N SER A 219 24.67 -9.78 15.84
CA SER A 219 26.10 -9.97 16.12
C SER A 219 26.93 -8.67 16.11
N SER A 220 26.34 -7.54 15.73
CA SER A 220 27.04 -6.26 15.64
C SER A 220 27.37 -5.70 17.03
N THR A 221 28.55 -5.09 17.16
CA THR A 221 29.06 -4.50 18.42
C THR A 221 29.65 -3.11 18.18
N GLY A 222 29.80 -2.33 19.25
CA GLY A 222 30.40 -0.99 19.24
C GLY A 222 29.40 0.15 19.40
N LEU A 223 29.92 1.38 19.44
CA LEU A 223 29.14 2.59 19.74
C LEU A 223 28.01 2.87 18.72
N ASP A 224 28.24 2.55 17.44
CA ASP A 224 27.24 2.77 16.38
C ASP A 224 25.97 1.93 16.56
N ILE A 225 26.11 0.67 16.98
CA ILE A 225 24.95 -0.19 17.23
C ILE A 225 24.29 0.13 18.58
N GLU A 226 25.06 0.56 19.58
CA GLU A 226 24.50 1.06 20.84
C GLU A 226 23.60 2.28 20.62
N MET A 227 24.08 3.29 19.90
CA MET A 227 23.29 4.47 19.56
C MET A 227 22.04 4.07 18.77
N ALA A 228 22.21 3.23 17.74
CA ALA A 228 21.09 2.78 16.93
C ALA A 228 20.04 1.99 17.74
N ALA A 229 20.46 1.14 18.69
CA ALA A 229 19.54 0.40 19.55
C ALA A 229 18.73 1.33 20.46
N ARG A 230 19.36 2.36 21.02
CA ARG A 230 18.69 3.37 21.86
C ARG A 230 17.70 4.22 21.07
N ASP A 231 18.06 4.61 19.85
CA ASP A 231 17.15 5.35 18.99
C ASP A 231 15.97 4.46 18.57
N LYS A 232 16.26 3.21 18.19
CA LYS A 232 15.24 2.22 17.81
C LYS A 232 14.30 1.89 18.97
N GLN A 233 14.78 1.83 20.21
CA GLN A 233 13.95 1.69 21.41
C GLN A 233 12.91 2.81 21.53
N LYS A 234 13.33 4.06 21.36
CA LYS A 234 12.44 5.23 21.45
C LYS A 234 11.39 5.20 20.34
N THR A 235 11.82 4.93 19.11
CA THR A 235 10.90 4.82 17.96
C THR A 235 9.90 3.68 18.17
N ALA A 236 10.35 2.50 18.59
CA ALA A 236 9.48 1.35 18.83
C ALA A 236 8.38 1.65 19.87
N ARG A 237 8.73 2.34 20.97
CA ARG A 237 7.75 2.77 21.96
C ARG A 237 6.74 3.74 21.38
N SER A 238 7.21 4.76 20.65
CA SER A 238 6.34 5.75 20.03
C SER A 238 5.37 5.12 19.03
N GLU A 239 5.83 4.18 18.20
CA GLU A 239 4.98 3.50 17.21
C GLU A 239 3.96 2.56 17.86
N VAL A 240 4.37 1.82 18.91
CA VAL A 240 3.43 0.99 19.68
C VAL A 240 2.38 1.88 20.35
N GLU A 241 2.77 3.01 20.95
CA GLU A 241 1.83 3.95 21.55
C GLU A 241 0.86 4.55 20.52
N GLU A 242 1.34 4.94 19.33
CA GLU A 242 0.48 5.43 18.25
C GLU A 242 -0.51 4.35 17.79
N ALA A 243 -0.06 3.11 17.62
CA ALA A 243 -0.91 2.01 17.21
C ALA A 243 -1.95 1.63 18.28
N VAL A 244 -1.59 1.69 19.57
CA VAL A 244 -2.52 1.53 20.70
C VAL A 244 -3.58 2.63 20.70
N ARG A 245 -3.19 3.89 20.45
CA ARG A 245 -4.15 5.00 20.35
C ARG A 245 -5.10 4.80 19.19
N LEU A 246 -4.58 4.45 18.01
CA LEU A 246 -5.42 4.19 16.84
C LEU A 246 -6.44 3.07 17.11
N LEU A 247 -6.03 1.96 17.73
CA LEU A 247 -6.94 0.89 18.14
C LEU A 247 -7.98 1.39 19.16
N SER A 248 -7.55 2.24 20.09
CA SER A 248 -8.41 2.83 21.13
C SER A 248 -9.38 3.89 20.61
N ASP A 249 -9.11 4.52 19.49
CA ASP A 249 -10.03 5.46 18.86
C ASP A 249 -11.14 4.71 18.08
N ASN A 250 -10.92 3.43 17.77
CA ASN A 250 -11.85 2.57 17.02
C ASN A 250 -12.49 1.47 17.89
N GLN A 251 -12.57 1.66 19.22
CA GLN A 251 -13.04 0.64 20.18
C GLN A 251 -14.47 0.16 19.95
N ALA A 252 -15.31 0.96 19.28
CA ALA A 252 -16.69 0.57 18.97
C ALA A 252 -16.78 -0.70 18.09
N HIS A 253 -15.67 -1.09 17.46
CA HIS A 253 -15.64 -2.13 16.43
C HIS A 253 -14.86 -3.39 16.84
N PHE A 254 -14.57 -3.57 18.15
CA PHE A 254 -13.81 -4.72 18.66
C PHE A 254 -14.41 -6.10 18.36
N GLU A 255 -15.67 -6.17 17.94
CA GLU A 255 -16.32 -7.42 17.52
C GLU A 255 -15.83 -7.93 16.17
N ILE A 256 -15.13 -7.09 15.38
CA ILE A 256 -14.52 -7.48 14.11
C ILE A 256 -13.15 -8.13 14.39
N GLU A 257 -12.93 -9.32 13.81
CA GLU A 257 -11.72 -10.15 13.99
C GLU A 257 -10.41 -9.36 13.77
N ALA A 258 -10.40 -8.40 12.85
CA ALA A 258 -9.25 -7.53 12.59
C ALA A 258 -8.80 -6.72 13.82
N TYR A 259 -9.73 -6.15 14.60
CA TYR A 259 -9.39 -5.35 15.78
C TYR A 259 -8.91 -6.23 16.95
N PHE A 260 -9.48 -7.44 17.09
CA PHE A 260 -8.99 -8.42 18.06
C PHE A 260 -7.54 -8.82 17.75
N LYS A 261 -7.24 -9.18 16.49
CA LYS A 261 -5.88 -9.49 16.04
C LYS A 261 -4.93 -8.30 16.23
N ALA A 262 -5.38 -7.08 15.95
CA ALA A 262 -4.58 -5.88 16.22
C ALA A 262 -4.22 -5.75 17.70
N GLY A 263 -5.16 -6.04 18.62
CA GLY A 263 -4.90 -6.07 20.05
C GLY A 263 -3.87 -7.13 20.47
N GLU A 264 -3.97 -8.35 19.94
CA GLU A 264 -2.99 -9.41 20.16
C GLU A 264 -1.59 -8.99 19.69
N ARG A 265 -1.49 -8.42 18.50
CA ARG A 265 -0.24 -7.88 17.93
C ARG A 265 0.37 -6.79 18.82
N LEU A 266 -0.43 -5.88 19.38
CA LEU A 266 0.10 -4.86 20.29
C LEU A 266 0.59 -5.45 21.62
N GLY A 267 -0.04 -6.53 22.09
CA GLY A 267 0.47 -7.32 23.22
C GLY A 267 1.84 -7.94 22.89
N GLU A 268 1.98 -8.55 21.72
CA GLU A 268 3.24 -9.09 21.22
C GLU A 268 4.32 -8.01 21.10
N ALA A 269 4.01 -6.84 20.52
CA ALA A 269 4.95 -5.74 20.35
C ALA A 269 5.47 -5.22 21.70
N ASN A 270 4.61 -5.05 22.71
CA ASN A 270 5.00 -4.66 24.07
C ASN A 270 5.92 -5.69 24.74
N LYS A 271 5.65 -6.98 24.51
CA LYS A 271 6.55 -8.05 24.98
C LYS A 271 7.93 -7.93 24.32
N LYS A 272 8.00 -7.63 23.02
CA LYS A 272 9.27 -7.43 22.31
C LYS A 272 10.06 -6.21 22.79
N ILE A 273 9.39 -5.11 23.11
CA ILE A 273 10.03 -3.96 23.78
C ILE A 273 10.67 -4.40 25.10
N SER A 274 9.92 -5.13 25.93
CA SER A 274 10.41 -5.62 27.22
C SER A 274 11.60 -6.59 27.07
N GLU A 275 11.56 -7.47 26.06
CA GLU A 275 12.68 -8.35 25.71
C GLU A 275 13.91 -7.53 25.27
N GLY A 276 13.71 -6.51 24.45
CA GLY A 276 14.77 -5.61 23.99
C GLY A 276 15.41 -4.83 25.12
N ASP A 277 14.62 -4.30 26.07
CA ASP A 277 15.13 -3.60 27.25
C ASP A 277 16.04 -4.49 28.10
N ARG A 278 15.60 -5.73 28.34
CA ARG A 278 16.37 -6.73 29.10
C ARG A 278 17.71 -6.99 28.41
N VAL A 279 17.69 -7.31 27.13
CA VAL A 279 18.91 -7.63 26.36
C VAL A 279 19.84 -6.41 26.25
N MET A 280 19.28 -5.20 26.13
CA MET A 280 20.05 -3.96 26.15
C MET A 280 20.76 -3.74 27.49
N SER A 281 20.11 -4.08 28.61
CA SER A 281 20.73 -4.00 29.95
C SER A 281 21.90 -4.96 30.14
N GLU A 282 21.96 -6.04 29.35
CA GLU A 282 23.08 -6.98 29.29
C GLU A 282 24.23 -6.49 28.38
N GLY A 283 24.11 -5.31 27.78
CA GLY A 283 25.11 -4.75 26.84
C GLY A 283 25.05 -5.35 25.43
N LYS A 284 24.06 -6.18 25.12
CA LYS A 284 23.88 -6.83 23.82
C LYS A 284 23.06 -5.95 22.88
N PHE A 285 23.64 -4.83 22.46
CA PHE A 285 22.92 -3.81 21.69
C PHE A 285 22.42 -4.28 20.32
N GLY A 286 23.17 -5.16 19.64
CA GLY A 286 22.73 -5.76 18.37
C GLY A 286 21.44 -6.58 18.53
N GLU A 287 21.40 -7.49 19.51
CA GLU A 287 20.19 -8.26 19.83
C GLU A 287 19.04 -7.38 20.34
N ALA A 288 19.34 -6.34 21.12
CA ALA A 288 18.31 -5.38 21.55
C ALA A 288 17.70 -4.64 20.36
N PHE A 289 18.53 -4.20 19.41
CA PHE A 289 18.07 -3.53 18.19
C PHE A 289 17.09 -4.41 17.41
N THR A 290 17.40 -5.70 17.21
CA THR A 290 16.50 -6.61 16.49
C THR A 290 15.18 -6.81 17.23
N LYS A 291 15.19 -6.85 18.57
CA LYS A 291 13.95 -6.90 19.37
C LYS A 291 13.09 -5.66 19.24
N PHE A 292 13.68 -4.46 19.22
CA PHE A 292 12.93 -3.23 19.00
C PHE A 292 12.40 -3.13 17.57
N GLN A 293 13.16 -3.58 16.57
CA GLN A 293 12.69 -3.67 15.18
C GLN A 293 11.53 -4.68 15.05
N GLU A 294 11.61 -5.82 15.74
CA GLU A 294 10.52 -6.80 15.78
C GLU A 294 9.24 -6.18 16.38
N ALA A 295 9.38 -5.40 17.47
CA ALA A 295 8.26 -4.67 18.07
C ALA A 295 7.61 -3.68 17.08
N MET A 296 8.42 -2.89 16.36
CA MET A 296 7.93 -1.94 15.35
C MET A 296 7.15 -2.65 14.24
N ARG A 297 7.71 -3.72 13.67
CA ARG A 297 7.04 -4.52 12.62
C ARG A 297 5.67 -5.03 13.10
N THR A 298 5.61 -5.56 14.32
CA THR A 298 4.37 -6.05 14.92
C THR A 298 3.37 -4.91 15.20
N ALA A 299 3.83 -3.74 15.64
CA ALA A 299 2.99 -2.56 15.85
C ALA A 299 2.42 -2.01 14.53
N GLN A 300 3.25 -1.94 13.49
CA GLN A 300 2.83 -1.54 12.15
C GLN A 300 1.79 -2.51 11.58
N ASN A 301 1.97 -3.81 11.79
CA ASN A 301 0.97 -4.81 11.42
C ASN A 301 -0.37 -4.53 12.10
N ALA A 302 -0.38 -4.27 13.42
CA ALA A 302 -1.59 -3.91 14.16
C ALA A 302 -2.24 -2.62 13.64
N ARG A 303 -1.44 -1.60 13.34
CA ARG A 303 -1.91 -0.33 12.76
C ARG A 303 -2.59 -0.53 11.41
N LEU A 304 -2.00 -1.34 10.55
CA LEU A 304 -2.55 -1.66 9.22
C LEU A 304 -3.84 -2.46 9.33
N LEU A 305 -3.89 -3.47 10.20
CA LEU A 305 -5.13 -4.21 10.50
C LEU A 305 -6.27 -3.26 10.92
N THR A 306 -5.97 -2.34 11.83
CA THR A 306 -6.93 -1.36 12.34
C THR A 306 -7.38 -0.39 11.24
N SER A 307 -6.44 0.18 10.49
CA SER A 307 -6.72 1.19 9.46
C SER A 307 -7.52 0.62 8.28
N SER A 308 -7.11 -0.54 7.79
CA SER A 308 -7.78 -1.19 6.66
C SER A 308 -9.17 -1.70 7.02
N ALA A 309 -9.35 -2.23 8.24
CA ALA A 309 -10.67 -2.62 8.73
C ALA A 309 -11.63 -1.41 8.78
N ALA A 310 -11.18 -0.29 9.36
CA ALA A 310 -11.95 0.94 9.39
C ALA A 310 -12.32 1.46 7.98
N GLU A 311 -11.38 1.41 7.01
CA GLU A 311 -11.67 1.84 5.63
C GLU A 311 -12.72 0.95 4.95
N LEU A 312 -12.68 -0.36 5.19
CA LEU A 312 -13.65 -1.31 4.63
C LEU A 312 -15.03 -1.11 5.24
N GLU A 313 -15.11 -0.85 6.54
CA GLU A 313 -16.37 -0.61 7.25
C GLU A 313 -17.07 0.67 6.80
N LEU A 314 -16.35 1.80 6.72
CA LEU A 314 -16.89 3.05 6.17
C LEU A 314 -17.48 2.89 4.76
N LYS A 315 -16.93 1.93 3.98
CA LYS A 315 -17.43 1.61 2.64
C LYS A 315 -18.62 0.66 2.64
N ILE A 316 -18.77 -0.18 3.66
CA ILE A 316 -19.94 -1.04 3.83
C ILE A 316 -21.12 -0.20 4.33
N GLU A 317 -20.92 0.65 5.35
CA GLU A 317 -21.96 1.55 5.87
C GLU A 317 -22.39 2.61 4.85
N GLY A 318 -21.44 3.18 4.10
CA GLY A 318 -21.73 4.13 3.02
C GLY A 318 -22.47 3.54 1.81
N ASN A 319 -22.47 2.21 1.69
CA ASN A 319 -23.24 1.45 0.70
C ASN A 319 -24.48 0.77 1.33
N GLY A 320 -24.92 1.23 2.51
CA GLY A 320 -25.98 0.62 3.30
C GLY A 320 -27.20 0.18 2.48
N LEU A 321 -27.40 -1.14 2.42
CA LEU A 321 -28.69 -1.84 2.43
C LEU A 321 -29.81 -1.26 1.56
N GLU A 322 -29.83 -1.65 0.29
CA GLU A 322 -31.09 -1.99 -0.40
C GLU A 322 -30.99 -3.45 -0.84
N LEU A 323 -31.24 -4.34 0.13
CA LEU A 323 -31.67 -5.70 -0.13
C LEU A 323 -33.03 -5.85 0.57
N GLU A 324 -33.97 -5.00 0.17
CA GLU A 324 -35.38 -5.32 0.34
C GLU A 324 -35.72 -6.33 -0.77
N LEU A 325 -35.78 -7.59 -0.34
CA LEU A 325 -36.42 -8.67 -1.07
C LEU A 325 -37.86 -8.26 -1.36
N GLU A 326 -38.13 -7.73 -2.56
CA GLU A 326 -39.48 -7.87 -3.15
C GLU A 326 -39.62 -9.30 -3.66
N LEU A 327 -39.91 -10.21 -2.72
CA LEU A 327 -40.75 -11.37 -2.98
C LEU A 327 -42.01 -11.21 -2.14
N GLU A 328 -43.15 -11.34 -2.82
CA GLU A 328 -44.55 -11.26 -2.38
C GLU A 328 -45.21 -9.87 -2.39
N LYS A 329 -45.93 -9.59 -3.49
CA LYS A 329 -47.41 -9.67 -3.50
C LYS A 329 -47.99 -9.58 -4.92
N GLU A 330 -48.77 -10.61 -5.24
CA GLU A 330 -49.74 -10.80 -6.34
C GLU A 330 -49.24 -10.77 -7.79
#